data_AF-A0A4Y2T1R1-F1
#
_entry.id   AF-A0A4Y2T1R1-F1
#
_cell.length_a   1.000
_cell.length_b   1.000
_cell.length_c   1.000
_cell.angle_alpha   90.00
_cell.angle_beta   90.00
_cell.angle_gamma   90.00
#
_symmetry.space_group_name_H-M   'P 1'
#
loop_
_entity.id
_entity.type
_entity.pdbx_description
1 polymer ?
#
loop_
_entity_poly.entity_id
_entity_poly.type
_entity_poly.pdbx_seq_one_letter_code
_entity_poly.pdbx_strand_id
1 'polypeptide(L)'
;MRSTKQTERQQLLMESSLAYPRGKEEKSNNSKRRQNSKGEQTLGFPNDERLREKWLHAIPRKDFNITKNSKVCEKHFKDGEVLRNSTFYNEKTGETTSAPMKRPKLKENVVPSIFPGCPSYMSSSSAIRESPSKKRQRLEQEQIDLAVKESLNSKHEYELKTMLTNFAEFRNCIKGHSFSSFWIVVEKNENMLFLNLSLKDDIPYIKYAVSDD
;
A
#
# COMPACT_ATOMS: atom_id res chain seq x y z
N MET A 1 22.33 20.46 27.40
CA MET A 1 21.68 20.70 28.70
C MET A 1 20.39 21.47 28.45
N ARG A 2 19.22 20.82 28.54
CA ARG A 2 17.92 21.48 28.33
C ARG A 2 17.56 22.28 29.59
N SER A 3 17.24 23.55 29.41
CA SER A 3 16.98 24.52 30.48
C SER A 3 15.76 24.09 31.33
N THR A 4 15.95 23.97 32.64
CA THR A 4 14.92 23.59 33.64
C THR A 4 13.67 24.47 33.56
N LYS A 5 13.84 25.74 33.15
CA LYS A 5 12.73 26.69 32.96
C LYS A 5 11.75 26.30 31.84
N GLN A 6 12.21 25.56 30.81
CA GLN A 6 11.33 25.05 29.76
C GLN A 6 10.50 23.86 30.22
N THR A 7 11.07 23.03 31.10
CA THR A 7 10.39 21.86 31.67
C THR A 7 9.31 22.27 32.67
N GLU A 8 9.59 23.27 33.51
CA GLU A 8 8.61 23.82 34.47
C GLU A 8 7.42 24.49 33.76
N ARG A 9 7.67 25.21 32.66
CA ARG A 9 6.59 25.81 31.86
C ARG A 9 5.71 24.75 31.19
N GLN A 10 6.30 23.62 30.78
CA GLN A 10 5.55 22.48 30.23
C GLN A 10 4.75 21.72 31.31
N GLN A 11 5.29 21.59 32.52
CA GLN A 11 4.58 20.98 33.65
C GLN A 11 3.38 21.83 34.10
N LEU A 12 3.55 23.16 34.24
CA LEU A 12 2.45 24.07 34.62
C LEU A 12 1.31 24.08 33.61
N LEU A 13 1.62 23.98 32.31
CA LEU A 13 0.59 23.87 31.26
C LEU A 13 -0.17 22.54 31.36
N MET A 14 0.52 21.42 31.63
CA MET A 14 -0.15 20.13 31.86
C MET A 14 -1.03 20.13 33.10
N GLU A 15 -0.62 20.77 34.19
CA GLU A 15 -1.42 20.86 35.42
C GLU A 15 -2.66 21.75 35.26
N SER A 16 -2.56 22.85 34.51
CA SER A 16 -3.71 23.73 34.23
C SER A 16 -4.81 23.05 33.38
N SER A 17 -4.44 22.08 32.53
CA SER A 17 -5.39 21.30 31.72
C SER A 17 -6.00 20.11 32.47
N LEU A 18 -5.54 19.81 33.68
CA LEU A 18 -6.06 18.72 34.52
C LEU A 18 -7.15 19.16 35.50
N ALA A 19 -7.38 20.47 35.64
CA ALA A 19 -8.46 21.01 36.43
C ALA A 19 -9.77 21.03 35.63
N TYR A 20 -10.40 19.85 35.46
CA TYR A 20 -11.85 19.83 35.23
C TYR A 20 -12.55 20.18 36.56
N PRO A 21 -13.33 21.27 36.64
CA PRO A 21 -14.02 21.60 37.87
C PRO A 21 -15.00 20.48 38.23
N ARG A 22 -14.88 19.98 39.46
CA ARG A 22 -15.79 19.02 40.07
C ARG A 22 -17.15 19.70 40.28
N GLY A 23 -18.02 19.67 39.27
CA GLY A 23 -19.41 20.08 39.41
C GLY A 23 -20.10 19.19 40.44
N LYS A 24 -20.32 19.72 41.64
CA LYS A 24 -21.31 19.16 42.57
C LYS A 24 -22.68 19.56 42.03
N GLU A 25 -23.29 18.72 41.21
CA GLU A 25 -24.73 18.84 40.96
C GLU A 25 -25.45 18.34 42.21
N GLU A 26 -26.05 19.29 42.93
CA GLU A 26 -27.04 19.03 43.97
C GLU A 26 -28.18 18.19 43.41
N LYS A 27 -28.62 17.20 44.22
CA LYS A 27 -29.71 16.30 43.87
C LYS A 27 -31.03 17.08 43.79
N SER A 28 -31.43 17.52 42.59
CA SER A 28 -32.82 17.89 42.34
C SER A 28 -33.60 16.65 41.94
N ASN A 29 -34.39 16.11 42.86
CA ASN A 29 -35.46 15.17 42.53
C ASN A 29 -36.44 15.89 41.58
N ASN A 30 -36.57 15.43 40.34
CA ASN A 30 -37.73 15.78 39.55
C ASN A 30 -38.11 14.64 38.60
N SER A 31 -39.20 13.95 38.93
CA SER A 31 -39.89 13.04 38.03
C SER A 31 -40.52 13.86 36.89
N LYS A 32 -39.76 14.13 35.84
CA LYS A 32 -40.31 14.70 34.61
C LYS A 32 -39.98 13.81 33.43
N ARG A 33 -41.02 13.08 33.02
CA ARG A 33 -41.26 12.43 31.72
C ARG A 33 -40.52 13.18 30.61
N ARG A 34 -39.41 12.60 30.13
CA ARG A 34 -38.60 13.19 29.05
C ARG A 34 -39.35 13.04 27.73
N GLN A 35 -39.64 14.17 27.11
CA GLN A 35 -40.15 14.24 25.73
C GLN A 35 -39.07 13.73 24.77
N ASN A 36 -39.49 12.97 23.75
CA ASN A 36 -38.65 12.37 22.71
C ASN A 36 -38.01 13.45 21.82
N SER A 37 -36.83 13.94 22.17
CA SER A 37 -35.82 14.37 21.21
C SER A 37 -35.06 13.12 20.73
N LYS A 38 -34.73 13.00 19.42
CA LYS A 38 -33.92 11.88 18.85
C LYS A 38 -32.90 11.38 19.87
N GLY A 39 -33.21 10.24 20.50
CA GLY A 39 -32.46 9.75 21.65
C GLY A 39 -31.05 9.43 21.21
N GLU A 40 -30.07 10.11 21.80
CA GLU A 40 -28.66 9.77 21.62
C GLU A 40 -28.46 8.30 21.95
N GLN A 41 -28.12 7.51 20.94
CA GLN A 41 -27.95 6.08 21.15
C GLN A 41 -26.62 5.84 21.85
N THR A 42 -26.67 5.07 22.93
CA THR A 42 -25.48 4.69 23.71
C THR A 42 -25.05 3.28 23.38
N LEU A 43 -23.76 3.08 23.14
CA LEU A 43 -23.13 1.81 22.78
C LEU A 43 -22.39 1.23 24.00
N GLY A 44 -22.47 -0.09 24.15
CA GLY A 44 -21.73 -0.81 25.19
C GLY A 44 -20.28 -1.04 24.80
N PHE A 45 -19.42 -1.25 25.80
CA PHE A 45 -18.05 -1.70 25.55
C PHE A 45 -18.06 -3.08 24.86
N PRO A 46 -17.12 -3.31 23.93
CA PRO A 46 -16.96 -4.60 23.28
C PRO A 46 -16.55 -5.69 24.27
N ASN A 47 -16.93 -6.93 23.99
CA ASN A 47 -16.52 -8.10 24.76
C ASN A 47 -15.05 -8.46 24.51
N ASP A 48 -14.53 -8.17 23.31
CA ASP A 48 -13.15 -8.46 22.93
C ASP A 48 -12.17 -7.65 23.78
N GLU A 49 -11.30 -8.34 24.50
CA GLU A 49 -10.36 -7.73 25.46
C GLU A 49 -9.42 -6.73 24.78
N ARG A 50 -8.82 -7.11 23.65
CA ARG A 50 -7.92 -6.24 22.88
C ARG A 50 -8.60 -4.97 22.38
N LEU A 51 -9.85 -5.06 21.94
CA LEU A 51 -10.60 -3.90 21.46
C LEU A 51 -11.06 -3.03 22.63
N ARG A 52 -11.44 -3.66 23.75
CA ARG A 52 -11.80 -2.98 25.00
C ARG A 52 -10.63 -2.18 25.57
N GLU A 53 -9.42 -2.72 25.54
CA GLU A 53 -8.20 -1.98 25.91
C GLU A 53 -7.95 -0.78 25.00
N LYS A 54 -8.11 -0.94 23.68
CA LYS A 54 -8.02 0.19 22.74
C LYS A 54 -9.04 1.29 23.05
N TRP A 55 -10.26 0.91 23.43
CA TRP A 55 -11.29 1.87 23.84
C TRP A 55 -10.91 2.61 25.13
N LEU A 56 -10.34 1.91 26.11
CA LEU A 56 -9.84 2.53 27.34
C LEU A 56 -8.76 3.57 27.05
N HIS A 57 -7.78 3.21 26.22
CA HIS A 57 -6.72 4.13 25.81
C HIS A 57 -7.23 5.33 25.02
N ALA A 58 -8.32 5.14 24.25
CA ALA A 58 -8.92 6.20 23.46
C ALA A 58 -9.76 7.19 24.30
N ILE A 59 -10.31 6.76 25.44
CA ILE A 59 -11.12 7.62 26.31
C ILE A 59 -10.18 8.45 27.20
N PRO A 60 -10.13 9.78 27.05
CA PRO A 60 -9.20 10.64 27.78
C PRO A 60 -9.71 10.95 29.19
N ARG A 61 -9.99 9.91 30.00
CA ARG A 61 -10.36 10.04 31.43
C ARG A 61 -9.31 9.34 32.28
N LYS A 62 -8.74 10.07 33.24
CA LYS A 62 -7.87 9.48 34.26
C LYS A 62 -8.69 8.54 35.16
N ASP A 63 -8.11 7.39 35.48
CA ASP A 63 -8.64 6.41 36.45
C ASP A 63 -10.03 5.85 36.14
N PHE A 64 -10.38 5.72 34.85
CA PHE A 64 -11.66 5.18 34.44
C PHE A 64 -11.71 3.65 34.57
N ASN A 65 -12.44 3.17 35.58
CA ASN A 65 -12.72 1.75 35.78
C ASN A 65 -13.98 1.33 35.00
N ILE A 66 -13.86 0.36 34.09
CA ILE A 66 -15.01 -0.16 33.34
C ILE A 66 -15.95 -0.89 34.28
N THR A 67 -17.20 -0.45 34.30
CA THR A 67 -18.31 -1.18 34.91
C THR A 67 -19.27 -1.69 33.83
N LYS A 68 -20.11 -2.68 34.14
CA LYS A 68 -21.13 -3.22 33.20
C LYS A 68 -22.09 -2.14 32.66
N ASN A 69 -22.24 -1.05 33.41
CA ASN A 69 -23.10 0.08 33.07
C ASN A 69 -22.36 1.19 32.31
N SER A 70 -21.05 1.04 32.08
CA SER A 70 -20.28 1.99 31.28
C SER A 70 -20.70 1.91 29.82
N LYS A 71 -21.14 3.04 29.27
CA LYS A 71 -21.58 3.20 27.87
C LYS A 71 -20.94 4.43 27.25
N VAL A 72 -20.79 4.42 25.93
CA VAL A 72 -20.24 5.53 25.13
C VAL A 72 -21.33 6.01 24.16
N CYS A 73 -21.57 7.32 24.07
CA CYS A 73 -22.52 7.89 23.12
C CYS A 73 -22.04 7.74 21.67
N GLU A 74 -22.97 7.55 20.72
CA GLU A 74 -22.64 7.41 19.30
C GLU A 74 -21.88 8.61 18.71
N LYS A 75 -22.02 9.82 19.29
CA LYS A 75 -21.31 11.04 18.86
C LYS A 75 -19.78 10.93 18.95
N HIS A 76 -19.25 9.97 19.71
CA HIS A 76 -17.82 9.74 19.82
C HIS A 76 -17.24 8.93 18.66
N PHE A 77 -18.10 8.43 17.77
CA PHE A 77 -17.76 7.66 16.58
C PHE A 77 -18.09 8.45 15.31
N LYS A 78 -17.42 8.11 14.20
CA LYS A 78 -17.77 8.70 12.90
C LYS A 78 -19.07 8.09 12.39
N ASP A 79 -19.87 8.87 11.67
CA ASP A 79 -21.19 8.42 11.20
C ASP A 79 -21.11 7.14 10.33
N GLY A 80 -20.05 6.99 9.53
CA GLY A 80 -19.80 5.81 8.70
C GLY A 80 -19.29 4.56 9.44
N GLU A 81 -18.98 4.67 10.74
CA GLU A 81 -18.51 3.56 11.58
C GLU A 81 -19.65 2.91 12.38
N VAL A 82 -20.79 3.60 12.47
CA VAL A 82 -22.01 3.15 13.16
C VAL A 82 -22.97 2.51 12.16
N LEU A 83 -23.15 1.20 12.27
CA LEU A 83 -24.10 0.41 11.48
C LEU A 83 -25.52 0.62 12.02
N ARG A 84 -26.35 1.32 11.24
CA ARG A 84 -27.78 1.56 11.53
C ARG A 84 -28.71 0.57 10.84
N ASN A 85 -28.27 -0.07 9.76
CA ASN A 85 -29.06 -1.02 8.99
C ASN A 85 -28.41 -2.40 9.01
N SER A 86 -29.24 -3.44 9.04
CA SER A 86 -28.81 -4.81 8.83
C SER A 86 -29.10 -5.17 7.37
N THR A 87 -28.07 -5.58 6.63
CA THR A 87 -28.20 -6.07 5.27
C THR A 87 -28.36 -7.59 5.30
N PHE A 88 -29.37 -8.11 4.61
CA PHE A 88 -29.57 -9.53 4.40
C PHE A 88 -29.59 -9.82 2.90
N TYR A 89 -28.73 -10.75 2.47
CA TYR A 89 -28.65 -11.18 1.08
C TYR A 89 -29.59 -12.36 0.85
N ASN A 90 -30.49 -12.25 -0.13
CA ASN A 90 -31.37 -13.34 -0.51
C ASN A 90 -30.84 -14.02 -1.78
N GLU A 91 -30.29 -15.22 -1.63
CA GLU A 91 -29.66 -15.98 -2.72
C GLU A 91 -30.63 -16.33 -3.86
N LYS A 92 -31.95 -16.40 -3.59
CA LYS A 92 -32.95 -16.76 -4.60
C LYS A 92 -33.37 -15.61 -5.51
N THR A 93 -33.32 -14.38 -5.00
CA THR A 93 -33.73 -13.18 -5.77
C THR A 93 -32.52 -12.34 -6.21
N GLY A 94 -31.32 -12.66 -5.71
CA GLY A 94 -30.10 -11.88 -5.97
C GLY A 94 -30.12 -10.49 -5.35
N GLU A 95 -31.12 -10.17 -4.54
CA GLU A 95 -31.36 -8.84 -3.99
C GLU A 95 -30.83 -8.73 -2.56
N THR A 96 -30.16 -7.61 -2.26
CA THR A 96 -29.76 -7.27 -0.89
C THR A 96 -30.81 -6.38 -0.27
N THR A 97 -31.53 -6.90 0.72
CA THR A 97 -32.51 -6.11 1.47
C THR A 97 -31.86 -5.49 2.69
N SER A 98 -32.15 -4.21 2.96
CA SER A 98 -31.60 -3.46 4.08
C SER A 98 -32.74 -3.03 5.02
N ALA A 99 -32.70 -3.51 6.26
CA ALA A 99 -33.68 -3.13 7.28
C ALA A 99 -33.04 -2.26 8.39
N PRO A 100 -33.71 -1.18 8.84
CA PRO A 100 -33.20 -0.34 9.92
C PRO A 100 -33.23 -1.08 11.28
N MET A 101 -32.16 -0.94 12.06
CA MET A 101 -31.99 -1.60 13.35
C MET A 101 -32.48 -0.72 14.52
N LYS A 102 -33.15 -1.33 15.51
CA LYS A 102 -33.59 -0.65 16.74
C LYS A 102 -32.43 -0.17 17.62
N ARG A 103 -31.30 -0.89 17.62
CA ARG A 103 -30.06 -0.53 18.32
C ARG A 103 -28.91 -0.54 17.31
N PRO A 104 -28.20 0.58 17.11
CA PRO A 104 -27.06 0.61 16.22
C PRO A 104 -25.92 -0.27 16.76
N LYS A 105 -25.12 -0.82 15.86
CA LYS A 105 -23.89 -1.56 16.18
C LYS A 105 -22.69 -0.83 15.59
N LEU A 106 -21.49 -1.11 16.09
CA LEU A 106 -20.26 -0.62 15.48
C LEU A 106 -19.73 -1.63 14.48
N LYS A 107 -19.02 -1.14 13.45
CA LYS A 107 -18.18 -2.00 12.62
C LYS A 107 -17.07 -2.64 13.46
N GLU A 108 -16.54 -3.73 12.96
CA GLU A 108 -15.43 -4.43 13.61
C GLU A 108 -14.21 -3.51 13.80
N ASN A 109 -13.54 -3.62 14.94
CA ASN A 109 -12.31 -2.90 15.29
C ASN A 109 -12.42 -1.36 15.37
N VAL A 110 -13.61 -0.79 15.38
CA VAL A 110 -13.81 0.66 15.55
C VAL A 110 -13.51 1.09 16.98
N VAL A 111 -12.87 2.25 17.14
CA VAL A 111 -12.54 2.87 18.43
C VAL A 111 -13.12 4.29 18.50
N PRO A 112 -13.57 4.78 19.67
CA PRO A 112 -14.06 6.15 19.79
C PRO A 112 -12.90 7.12 19.53
N SER A 113 -13.13 8.13 18.68
CA SER A 113 -12.07 9.07 18.26
C SER A 113 -12.45 10.54 18.42
N ILE A 114 -13.74 10.84 18.60
CA ILE A 114 -14.24 12.21 18.68
C ILE A 114 -14.48 12.58 20.15
N PHE A 115 -13.60 13.38 20.72
CA PHE A 115 -13.75 13.95 22.07
C PHE A 115 -13.57 15.48 22.02
N PRO A 116 -14.66 16.27 22.13
CA PRO A 116 -14.56 17.73 22.09
C PRO A 116 -13.72 18.23 23.27
N GLY A 117 -12.71 19.07 23.00
CA GLY A 117 -11.77 19.60 23.99
C GLY A 117 -10.40 18.91 24.02
N CYS A 118 -10.18 17.85 23.23
CA CYS A 118 -8.84 17.30 23.02
C CYS A 118 -8.09 18.09 21.92
N PRO A 119 -6.80 18.38 22.09
CA PRO A 119 -5.98 18.96 21.04
C PRO A 119 -5.99 18.08 19.77
N SER A 120 -5.98 18.71 18.60
CA SER A 120 -6.08 18.01 17.30
C SER A 120 -5.05 16.90 17.10
N TYR A 121 -3.87 17.03 17.70
CA TYR A 121 -2.80 16.02 17.65
C TYR A 121 -3.13 14.72 18.41
N MET A 122 -4.12 14.72 19.32
CA MET A 122 -4.63 13.52 20.00
C MET A 122 -5.82 12.89 19.29
N SER A 123 -6.51 13.65 18.43
CA SER A 123 -7.69 13.21 17.67
C SER A 123 -7.39 12.86 16.22
N SER A 124 -6.20 13.21 15.71
CA SER A 124 -5.74 12.74 14.41
C SER A 124 -5.47 11.25 14.50
N SER A 125 -6.14 10.45 13.65
CA SER A 125 -5.70 9.08 13.39
C SER A 125 -4.24 9.16 12.99
N SER A 126 -3.33 8.79 13.89
CA SER A 126 -1.90 8.86 13.66
C SER A 126 -1.64 8.25 12.30
N ALA A 127 -1.13 9.05 11.35
CA ALA A 127 -0.71 8.52 10.06
C ALA A 127 0.13 7.29 10.38
N ILE A 128 -0.37 6.11 9.97
CA ILE A 128 0.19 4.84 10.41
C ILE A 128 1.60 4.84 9.87
N ARG A 129 2.57 5.17 10.73
CA ARG A 129 3.97 5.18 10.35
C ARG A 129 4.29 3.76 9.97
N GLU A 130 4.73 3.59 8.73
CA GLU A 130 5.17 2.29 8.25
C GLU A 130 6.21 1.73 9.23
N SER A 131 6.02 0.47 9.64
CA SER A 131 6.96 -0.17 10.56
C SER A 131 8.34 -0.23 9.90
N PRO A 132 9.44 -0.15 10.66
CA PRO A 132 10.79 -0.22 10.09
C PRO A 132 11.03 -1.46 9.23
N SER A 133 10.39 -2.59 9.56
CA SER A 133 10.49 -3.83 8.79
C SER A 133 9.81 -3.72 7.42
N LYS A 134 8.59 -3.16 7.36
CA LYS A 134 7.85 -3.01 6.11
C LYS A 134 8.53 -2.00 5.18
N LYS A 135 9.08 -0.92 5.74
CA LYS A 135 9.89 0.04 4.97
C LYS A 135 11.13 -0.62 4.35
N ARG A 136 11.83 -1.50 5.07
CA ARG A 136 13.00 -2.23 4.55
C ARG A 136 12.61 -3.15 3.39
N GLN A 137 11.57 -3.96 3.56
CA GLN A 137 11.08 -4.85 2.51
C GLN A 137 10.72 -4.11 1.22
N ARG A 138 10.05 -2.95 1.33
CA ARG A 138 9.71 -2.14 0.16
C ARG A 138 10.95 -1.65 -0.59
N LEU A 139 11.96 -1.17 0.14
CA LEU A 139 13.20 -0.70 -0.48
C LEU A 139 14.00 -1.85 -1.12
N GLU A 140 14.03 -3.02 -0.48
CA GLU A 140 14.65 -4.23 -1.05
C GLU A 140 13.95 -4.65 -2.35
N GLN A 141 12.62 -4.65 -2.37
CA GLN A 141 11.84 -4.96 -3.57
C GLN A 141 12.10 -3.95 -4.69
N GLU A 142 12.13 -2.65 -4.38
CA GLU A 142 12.45 -1.60 -5.35
C GLU A 142 13.85 -1.79 -5.97
N GLN A 143 14.82 -2.23 -5.18
CA GLN A 143 16.17 -2.54 -5.68
C GLN A 143 16.19 -3.78 -6.57
N ILE A 144 15.45 -4.83 -6.22
CA ILE A 144 15.32 -6.04 -7.05
C ILE A 144 14.68 -5.69 -8.40
N ASP A 145 13.58 -4.93 -8.38
CA ASP A 145 12.85 -4.55 -9.59
C ASP A 145 13.73 -3.70 -10.52
N LEU A 146 14.54 -2.80 -9.95
CA LEU A 146 15.50 -2.00 -10.71
C LEU A 146 16.56 -2.89 -11.37
N ALA A 147 17.16 -3.82 -10.64
CA ALA A 147 18.19 -4.73 -11.16
C ALA A 147 17.64 -5.64 -12.28
N VAL A 148 16.41 -6.15 -12.14
CA VAL A 148 15.75 -6.94 -13.19
C VAL A 148 15.54 -6.10 -14.45
N LYS A 149 15.07 -4.86 -14.29
CA LYS A 149 14.86 -3.95 -15.42
C LYS A 149 16.17 -3.64 -16.16
N GLU A 150 17.24 -3.33 -15.42
CA GLU A 150 18.56 -3.07 -16.01
C GLU A 150 19.10 -4.30 -16.75
N SER A 151 18.94 -5.50 -16.17
CA SER A 151 19.34 -6.75 -16.82
C SER A 151 18.58 -7.01 -18.13
N LEU A 152 17.27 -6.76 -18.16
CA LEU A 152 16.46 -6.94 -19.36
C LEU A 152 16.86 -5.94 -20.45
N ASN A 153 17.11 -4.68 -20.08
CA ASN A 153 17.57 -3.66 -21.01
C ASN A 153 18.95 -4.03 -21.60
N SER A 154 19.90 -4.43 -20.77
CA SER A 154 21.23 -4.85 -21.25
C SER A 154 21.17 -6.05 -22.18
N LYS A 155 20.30 -7.04 -21.87
CA LYS A 155 20.04 -8.17 -22.77
C LYS A 155 19.49 -7.70 -24.11
N HIS A 156 18.49 -6.82 -24.09
CA HIS A 156 17.88 -6.29 -25.31
C HIS A 156 18.89 -5.51 -26.17
N GLU A 157 19.72 -4.67 -25.56
CA GLU A 157 20.79 -3.95 -26.26
C GLU A 157 21.80 -4.89 -26.90
N TYR A 158 22.19 -5.96 -26.20
CA TYR A 158 23.06 -6.99 -26.75
C TYR A 158 22.41 -7.68 -27.96
N GLU A 159 21.15 -8.11 -27.83
CA GLU A 159 20.42 -8.77 -28.92
C GLU A 159 20.31 -7.86 -30.15
N LEU A 160 20.01 -6.57 -29.99
CA LEU A 160 19.98 -5.61 -31.10
C LEU A 160 21.35 -5.44 -31.79
N LYS A 161 22.45 -5.59 -31.05
CA LYS A 161 23.80 -5.45 -31.59
C LYS A 161 24.27 -6.71 -32.30
N THR A 162 23.87 -7.90 -31.83
CA THR A 162 24.39 -9.18 -32.34
C THR A 162 23.46 -9.88 -33.31
N MET A 163 22.16 -9.59 -33.27
CA MET A 163 21.19 -10.22 -34.16
C MET A 163 21.10 -9.43 -35.46
N LEU A 164 21.37 -10.11 -36.57
CA LEU A 164 21.05 -9.60 -37.90
C LEU A 164 19.62 -10.03 -38.21
N THR A 165 18.72 -9.07 -38.38
CA THR A 165 17.29 -9.37 -38.58
C THR A 165 16.94 -9.57 -40.04
N ASN A 166 17.77 -9.05 -40.95
CA ASN A 166 17.52 -9.06 -42.38
C ASN A 166 18.80 -9.41 -43.15
N PHE A 167 18.64 -10.16 -44.24
CA PHE A 167 19.72 -10.45 -45.18
C PHE A 167 20.39 -9.17 -45.72
N ALA A 168 19.63 -8.08 -45.85
CA ALA A 168 20.19 -6.78 -46.23
C ALA A 168 21.20 -6.22 -45.21
N GLU A 169 20.97 -6.41 -43.90
CA GLU A 169 21.89 -5.99 -42.83
C GLU A 169 23.17 -6.83 -42.88
N PHE A 170 23.03 -8.15 -43.03
CA PHE A 170 24.15 -9.07 -43.22
C PHE A 170 25.02 -8.66 -44.41
N ARG A 171 24.40 -8.41 -45.59
CA ARG A 171 25.13 -7.96 -46.79
C ARG A 171 25.90 -6.66 -46.57
N ASN A 172 25.32 -5.69 -45.85
CA ASN A 172 26.01 -4.43 -45.56
C ASN A 172 27.21 -4.63 -44.62
N CYS A 173 27.08 -5.48 -43.61
CA CYS A 173 28.19 -5.83 -42.71
C CYS A 173 29.34 -6.51 -43.45
N ILE A 174 29.03 -7.45 -44.35
CA ILE A 174 30.01 -8.15 -45.19
C ILE A 174 30.73 -7.16 -46.12
N LYS A 175 29.98 -6.28 -46.81
CA LYS A 175 30.55 -5.31 -47.76
C LYS A 175 31.51 -4.32 -47.10
N GLY A 176 31.30 -4.02 -45.82
CA GLY A 176 32.21 -3.20 -45.01
C GLY A 176 33.43 -3.95 -44.48
N HIS A 177 33.48 -5.28 -44.59
CA HIS A 177 34.56 -6.10 -44.05
C HIS A 177 35.51 -6.56 -45.17
N SER A 178 36.81 -6.35 -44.97
CA SER A 178 37.82 -6.95 -45.85
C SER A 178 37.99 -8.42 -45.46
N PHE A 179 37.75 -9.33 -46.40
CA PHE A 179 38.01 -10.76 -46.23
C PHE A 179 39.47 -11.08 -46.57
N SER A 180 39.98 -12.13 -45.94
CA SER A 180 41.25 -12.73 -46.37
C SER A 180 41.13 -13.14 -47.86
N SER A 181 42.23 -13.02 -48.61
CA SER A 181 42.33 -13.49 -50.00
C SER A 181 42.06 -14.99 -50.16
N PHE A 182 41.94 -15.72 -49.04
CA PHE A 182 41.50 -17.10 -49.00
C PHE A 182 40.03 -17.28 -49.42
N TRP A 183 39.15 -16.30 -49.19
CA TRP A 183 37.73 -16.43 -49.50
C TRP A 183 37.31 -15.59 -50.70
N ILE A 184 36.60 -16.21 -51.63
CA ILE A 184 35.90 -15.57 -52.73
C ILE A 184 34.42 -15.50 -52.34
N VAL A 185 33.86 -14.30 -52.32
CA VAL A 185 32.47 -14.06 -51.95
C VAL A 185 31.65 -13.83 -53.22
N VAL A 186 30.60 -14.63 -53.43
CA VAL A 186 29.68 -14.51 -54.57
C VAL A 186 28.28 -14.21 -54.03
N GLU A 187 27.72 -13.07 -54.44
CA GLU A 187 26.35 -12.65 -54.11
C GLU A 187 25.45 -12.97 -55.31
N LYS A 188 24.41 -13.80 -55.11
CA LYS A 188 23.42 -14.08 -56.15
C LYS A 188 22.01 -14.12 -55.55
N ASN A 189 21.16 -13.18 -55.97
CA ASN A 189 19.81 -12.99 -55.46
C ASN A 189 19.78 -12.77 -53.94
N GLU A 190 19.25 -13.74 -53.19
CA GLU A 190 19.17 -13.76 -51.72
C GLU A 190 20.17 -14.72 -51.08
N ASN A 191 21.09 -15.28 -51.86
CA ASN A 191 22.06 -16.24 -51.37
C ASN A 191 23.47 -15.66 -51.45
N MET A 192 24.24 -15.87 -50.38
CA MET A 192 25.66 -15.57 -50.34
C MET A 192 26.46 -16.88 -50.28
N LEU A 193 27.47 -16.96 -51.15
CA LEU A 193 28.36 -18.11 -51.25
C LEU A 193 29.79 -17.70 -50.96
N PHE A 194 30.43 -18.38 -50.02
CA PHE A 194 31.85 -18.25 -49.71
C PHE A 194 32.60 -19.45 -50.28
N LEU A 195 33.53 -19.20 -51.19
CA LEU A 195 34.20 -20.23 -51.99
C LEU A 195 35.72 -20.08 -51.84
N ASN A 196 36.44 -21.20 -51.79
CA ASN A 196 37.89 -21.21 -51.99
C ASN A 196 38.20 -22.08 -53.22
N LEU A 197 38.84 -21.48 -54.22
CA LEU A 197 39.28 -22.18 -55.42
C LEU A 197 40.73 -22.60 -55.28
N SER A 198 41.02 -23.86 -55.60
CA SER A 198 42.39 -24.38 -55.72
C SER A 198 42.59 -24.89 -57.14
N LEU A 199 43.81 -24.77 -57.63
CA LEU A 199 44.21 -25.42 -58.88
C LEU A 199 44.85 -26.77 -58.58
N LYS A 200 44.45 -27.80 -59.30
CA LYS A 200 45.14 -29.09 -59.36
C LYS A 200 45.19 -29.51 -60.82
N ASP A 201 46.40 -29.77 -61.31
CA ASP A 201 46.65 -30.15 -62.71
C ASP A 201 46.04 -29.15 -63.71
N ASP A 202 46.22 -27.84 -63.45
CA ASP A 202 45.66 -26.71 -64.21
C ASP A 202 44.12 -26.64 -64.32
N ILE A 203 43.41 -27.48 -63.57
CA ILE A 203 41.95 -27.46 -63.50
C ILE A 203 41.52 -26.77 -62.19
N PRO A 204 40.75 -25.67 -62.26
CA PRO A 204 40.21 -25.04 -61.06
C PRO A 204 39.11 -25.92 -60.46
N TYR A 205 39.22 -26.23 -59.17
CA TYR A 205 38.18 -26.92 -58.41
C TYR A 205 37.88 -26.19 -57.10
N ILE A 206 36.63 -26.31 -56.63
CA ILE A 206 36.19 -25.73 -55.36
C ILE A 206 36.71 -26.63 -54.24
N LYS A 207 37.60 -26.10 -53.41
CA LYS A 207 38.17 -26.81 -52.27
C LYS A 207 37.27 -26.71 -51.04
N TYR A 208 36.68 -25.53 -50.83
CA TYR A 208 35.76 -25.25 -49.73
C TYR A 208 34.59 -24.40 -50.24
N ALA A 209 33.38 -24.69 -49.77
CA ALA A 209 32.18 -23.91 -50.03
C ALA A 209 31.34 -23.82 -48.75
N VAL A 210 30.86 -22.61 -48.45
CA VAL A 210 29.90 -22.35 -47.37
C VAL A 210 28.78 -21.50 -47.96
N SER A 211 27.54 -21.95 -47.78
CA SER A 211 26.33 -21.20 -48.10
C SER A 211 25.67 -20.72 -46.82
N ASP A 212 25.07 -19.54 -46.90
CA ASP A 212 24.07 -19.06 -45.93
C ASP A 212 22.70 -19.52 -46.46
N ASP A 213 21.97 -20.34 -45.69
CA ASP A 213 20.61 -20.84 -45.97
C ASP A 213 19.60 -20.17 -45.02
#